data_AF-A0A3M8G043-F1
#
_entry.id   AF-A0A3M8G043-F1
#
_cell.length_a   1.000
_cell.length_b   1.000
_cell.length_c   1.000
_cell.angle_alpha   90.00
_cell.angle_beta   90.00
_cell.angle_gamma   90.00
#
_symmetry.space_group_name_H-M   'P 1'
#
loop_
_entity.id
_entity.type
_entity.pdbx_description
1 polymer ?
#
loop_
_entity_poly.entity_id
_entity_poly.type
_entity_poly.pdbx_seq_one_letter_code
_entity_poly.pdbx_strand_id
1 'polypeptide(L)'
;MQRTGTTSVGDFFTYFGYPVARWDDSKRNKWSGSWFDGDFESIFNSKDFLSFQVFEDDPWWYPEFYKVLYHRFPDAKFILFTRNADDWFRSLKSHSNGKTLGNTKRHCKVYRREQDFYERLDTDPQFKPKVFEIDNLLNLEGFGDHYKKIYTLRNREVVDFFEEKSSGSLFYCDLYDDKKWQKLGAFFNIDVPENFELHSNKSSSKIKP
;
A
#
# COMPACT_ATOMS: atom_id res chain seq x y z
N MET A 1 -0.46 -3.67 -2.32
CA MET A 1 -1.53 -2.70 -1.96
C MET A 1 -1.59 -2.61 -0.44
N GLN A 2 -2.34 -1.67 0.14
CA GLN A 2 -2.62 -1.73 1.58
C GLN A 2 -3.34 -3.03 1.96
N ARG A 3 -3.37 -3.35 3.27
CA ARG A 3 -4.00 -4.57 3.84
C ARG A 3 -3.31 -5.90 3.45
N THR A 4 -2.05 -5.84 3.02
CA THR A 4 -1.22 -7.02 2.74
C THR A 4 -0.04 -7.14 3.71
N GLY A 5 -0.21 -6.66 4.95
CA GLY A 5 0.84 -6.76 5.98
C GLY A 5 1.88 -5.63 5.94
N THR A 6 1.59 -4.50 5.30
CA THR A 6 2.49 -3.33 5.21
C THR A 6 3.10 -2.99 6.57
N THR A 7 2.28 -2.69 7.58
CA THR A 7 2.75 -2.36 8.94
C THR A 7 3.69 -3.40 9.55
N SER A 8 3.40 -4.69 9.34
CA SER A 8 4.27 -5.76 9.88
C SER A 8 5.62 -5.78 9.18
N VAL A 9 5.68 -5.44 7.90
CA VAL A 9 6.97 -5.27 7.19
C VAL A 9 7.76 -4.12 7.79
N GLY A 10 7.16 -2.94 8.02
CA GLY A 10 7.90 -1.86 8.67
C GLY A 10 8.31 -2.21 10.08
N ASP A 11 7.48 -2.93 10.85
CA ASP A 11 7.84 -3.37 12.21
C ASP A 11 9.01 -4.35 12.20
N PHE A 12 9.08 -5.23 11.20
CA PHE A 12 10.26 -6.08 10.97
C PHE A 12 11.51 -5.23 10.78
N PHE A 13 11.49 -4.24 9.89
CA PHE A 13 12.67 -3.39 9.66
C PHE A 13 13.02 -2.50 10.86
N THR A 14 12.01 -1.98 11.56
CA THR A 14 12.21 -1.23 12.82
C THR A 14 12.88 -2.11 13.87
N TYR A 15 12.45 -3.37 14.01
CA TYR A 15 13.05 -4.33 14.94
C TYR A 15 14.55 -4.54 14.66
N PHE A 16 14.93 -4.61 13.38
CA PHE A 16 16.32 -4.73 12.94
C PHE A 16 17.07 -3.39 12.80
N GLY A 17 16.53 -2.31 13.38
CA GLY A 17 17.24 -1.03 13.53
C GLY A 17 17.23 -0.12 12.30
N TYR A 18 16.41 -0.41 11.29
CA TYR A 18 16.31 0.44 10.10
C TYR A 18 15.40 1.66 10.38
N PRO A 19 15.75 2.85 9.86
CA PRO A 19 14.84 4.00 9.83
C PRO A 19 13.67 3.73 8.85
N VAL A 20 12.45 3.64 9.39
CA VAL A 20 11.25 3.31 8.60
C VAL A 20 10.28 4.48 8.55
N ALA A 21 9.93 4.93 7.35
CA ALA A 21 8.84 5.86 7.10
C ALA A 21 7.49 5.14 7.20
N ARG A 22 6.60 5.66 8.05
CA ARG A 22 5.29 5.09 8.36
C ARG A 22 4.15 5.95 7.80
N TRP A 23 2.92 5.49 8.02
CA TRP A 23 1.70 6.22 7.62
C TRP A 23 1.66 7.66 8.16
N ASP A 24 2.05 7.89 9.42
CA ASP A 24 2.05 9.23 10.02
C ASP A 24 3.06 10.16 9.34
N ASP A 25 4.20 9.63 8.87
CA ASP A 25 5.20 10.41 8.13
C ASP A 25 4.65 10.79 6.74
N SER A 26 4.04 9.84 6.04
CA SER A 26 3.38 10.09 4.75
C SER A 26 2.28 11.15 4.86
N LYS A 27 1.45 11.05 5.90
CA LYS A 27 0.38 12.01 6.18
C LYS A 27 0.94 13.40 6.49
N ARG A 28 1.95 13.48 7.36
CA ARG A 28 2.59 14.76 7.75
C ARG A 28 3.24 15.45 6.55
N ASN A 29 3.90 14.69 5.69
CA ASN A 29 4.57 15.21 4.49
C ASN A 29 3.64 15.40 3.29
N LYS A 30 2.38 14.91 3.37
CA LYS A 30 1.43 14.91 2.26
C LYS A 30 1.92 14.17 1.01
N TRP A 31 2.78 13.16 1.16
CA TRP A 31 3.38 12.44 0.02
C TRP A 31 2.34 11.83 -0.92
N SER A 32 1.23 11.30 -0.37
CA SER A 32 0.12 10.80 -1.18
C SER A 32 -0.60 11.88 -1.99
N GLY A 33 -0.55 13.14 -1.55
CA GLY A 33 -0.98 14.29 -2.35
C GLY A 33 0.01 14.58 -3.48
N SER A 34 1.30 14.68 -3.16
CA SER A 34 2.36 14.90 -4.15
C SER A 34 2.37 13.83 -5.24
N TRP A 35 2.19 12.55 -4.90
CA TRP A 35 2.01 11.48 -5.89
C TRP A 35 0.78 11.70 -6.76
N PHE A 36 -0.35 12.12 -6.16
CA PHE A 36 -1.59 12.32 -6.89
C PHE A 36 -1.46 13.41 -7.95
N ASP A 37 -0.72 14.47 -7.63
CA ASP A 37 -0.43 15.62 -8.48
C ASP A 37 0.73 15.37 -9.47
N GLY A 38 1.49 14.28 -9.29
CA GLY A 38 2.67 13.96 -10.10
C GLY A 38 3.93 14.75 -9.71
N ASP A 39 3.88 15.49 -8.60
CA ASP A 39 5.02 16.23 -8.05
C ASP A 39 5.89 15.33 -7.19
N PHE A 40 6.61 14.41 -7.83
CA PHE A 40 7.48 13.46 -7.13
C PHE A 40 8.69 14.14 -6.46
N GLU A 41 9.12 15.30 -6.96
CA GLU A 41 10.26 16.02 -6.39
C GLU A 41 9.92 16.61 -5.01
N SER A 42 8.67 17.00 -4.74
CA SER A 42 8.23 17.32 -3.38
C SER A 42 8.32 16.13 -2.41
N ILE A 43 8.25 14.89 -2.91
CA ILE A 43 8.47 13.69 -2.09
C ILE A 43 9.97 13.51 -1.86
N PHE A 44 10.76 13.42 -2.94
CA PHE A 44 12.15 12.99 -2.87
C PHE A 44 13.10 14.04 -2.27
N ASN A 45 12.72 15.31 -2.28
CA ASN A 45 13.48 16.39 -1.64
C ASN A 45 13.01 16.70 -0.22
N SER A 46 12.02 15.97 0.33
CA SER A 46 11.57 16.18 1.69
C SER A 46 12.62 15.70 2.70
N LYS A 47 12.80 16.45 3.80
CA LYS A 47 13.77 16.09 4.85
C LYS A 47 13.51 14.69 5.42
N ASP A 48 12.22 14.37 5.60
CA ASP A 48 11.81 13.07 6.13
C ASP A 48 12.17 11.96 5.14
N PHE A 49 11.91 12.13 3.84
CA PHE A 49 12.30 11.14 2.83
C PHE A 49 13.80 10.83 2.87
N LEU A 50 14.62 11.88 2.94
CA LEU A 50 16.08 11.77 3.01
C LEU A 50 16.60 11.15 4.32
N SER A 51 15.76 11.08 5.37
CA SER A 51 16.13 10.53 6.68
C SER A 51 15.75 9.06 6.87
N PHE A 52 14.94 8.49 5.98
CA PHE A 52 14.46 7.12 6.06
C PHE A 52 15.16 6.19 5.06
N GLN A 53 15.16 4.89 5.35
CA GLN A 53 15.71 3.85 4.46
C GLN A 53 14.66 2.86 3.98
N VAL A 54 13.59 2.67 4.75
CA VAL A 54 12.50 1.75 4.42
C VAL A 54 11.19 2.54 4.40
N PHE A 55 10.36 2.26 3.41
CA PHE A 55 9.14 3.00 3.15
C PHE A 55 7.96 2.03 3.05
N GLU A 56 7.01 2.13 3.98
CA GLU A 56 5.82 1.28 3.98
C GLU A 56 4.52 2.05 3.73
N ASP A 57 3.51 1.31 3.27
CA ASP A 57 2.17 1.84 2.99
C ASP A 57 2.15 2.96 1.92
N ASP A 58 1.22 3.91 2.00
CA ASP A 58 1.05 4.94 0.99
C ASP A 58 2.13 6.03 1.05
N PRO A 59 2.59 6.58 -0.09
CA PRO A 59 2.13 6.30 -1.46
C PRO A 59 2.89 5.16 -2.16
N TRP A 60 3.79 4.45 -1.47
CA TRP A 60 4.78 3.56 -2.09
C TRP A 60 4.17 2.38 -2.86
N TRP A 61 2.97 1.93 -2.45
CA TRP A 61 2.22 0.91 -3.19
C TRP A 61 1.28 1.48 -4.24
N TYR A 62 1.13 2.79 -4.42
CA TYR A 62 0.21 3.34 -5.42
C TYR A 62 0.57 2.87 -6.85
N PRO A 63 -0.42 2.85 -7.78
CA PRO A 63 -0.22 2.33 -9.13
C PRO A 63 0.98 2.98 -9.82
N GLU A 64 1.78 2.16 -10.51
CA GLU A 64 2.97 2.56 -11.29
C GLU A 64 4.11 3.23 -10.52
N PHE A 65 3.96 3.54 -9.22
CA PHE A 65 4.99 4.30 -8.51
C PHE A 65 6.28 3.51 -8.32
N TYR A 66 6.20 2.17 -8.24
CA TYR A 66 7.36 1.28 -8.23
C TYR A 66 8.25 1.45 -9.48
N LYS A 67 7.68 1.79 -10.64
CA LYS A 67 8.47 2.06 -11.86
C LYS A 67 9.24 3.36 -11.74
N VAL A 68 8.61 4.41 -11.21
CA VAL A 68 9.26 5.70 -10.92
C VAL A 68 10.41 5.48 -9.95
N LEU A 69 10.16 4.78 -8.84
CA LEU A 69 11.16 4.48 -7.82
C LEU A 69 12.31 3.65 -8.38
N TYR A 70 12.04 2.62 -9.16
CA TYR A 70 13.06 1.77 -9.78
C TYR A 70 14.01 2.58 -10.67
N HIS A 71 13.47 3.46 -11.51
CA HIS A 71 14.30 4.30 -12.39
C HIS A 71 15.02 5.43 -11.63
N ARG A 72 14.43 5.95 -10.55
CA ARG A 72 15.01 7.04 -9.75
C ARG A 72 16.10 6.56 -8.80
N PHE A 73 15.95 5.35 -8.26
CA PHE A 73 16.81 4.75 -7.24
C PHE A 73 17.26 3.34 -7.67
N PRO A 74 18.30 3.22 -8.53
CA PRO A 74 18.70 1.94 -9.12
C PRO A 74 19.08 0.85 -8.11
N ASP A 75 19.59 1.24 -6.94
CA ASP A 75 19.99 0.31 -5.88
C ASP A 75 18.85 -0.06 -4.91
N ALA A 76 17.65 0.51 -5.12
CA ALA A 76 16.51 0.22 -4.27
C ALA A 76 16.06 -1.24 -4.44
N LYS A 77 15.68 -1.83 -3.31
CA LYS A 77 15.00 -3.13 -3.23
C LYS A 77 13.52 -2.91 -2.96
N PHE A 78 12.69 -3.81 -3.46
CA PHE A 78 11.24 -3.74 -3.42
C PHE A 78 10.67 -4.96 -2.72
N ILE A 79 9.55 -4.78 -2.03
CA ILE A 79 8.88 -5.81 -1.25
C ILE A 79 7.42 -5.88 -1.68
N LEU A 80 7.00 -7.05 -2.13
CA LEU A 80 5.62 -7.36 -2.47
C LEU A 80 5.14 -8.55 -1.64
N PHE A 81 4.31 -8.26 -0.64
CA PHE A 81 3.48 -9.27 -0.01
C PHE A 81 2.10 -9.33 -0.66
N THR A 82 1.64 -10.53 -0.95
CA THR A 82 0.28 -10.79 -1.44
C THR A 82 -0.45 -11.76 -0.52
N ARG A 83 -1.78 -11.74 -0.58
CA ARG A 83 -2.68 -12.71 0.03
C ARG A 83 -3.84 -13.01 -0.92
N ASN A 84 -4.66 -14.00 -0.60
CA ASN A 84 -5.91 -14.28 -1.31
C ASN A 84 -6.76 -13.00 -1.51
N ALA A 85 -7.28 -12.81 -2.72
CA ALA A 85 -7.96 -11.57 -3.11
C ALA A 85 -9.28 -11.35 -2.34
N ASP A 86 -10.03 -12.40 -2.01
CA ASP A 86 -11.24 -12.29 -1.19
C ASP A 86 -10.91 -11.90 0.25
N ASP A 87 -9.86 -12.47 0.83
CA ASP A 87 -9.38 -12.10 2.17
C ASP A 87 -8.88 -10.65 2.22
N TRP A 88 -8.15 -10.23 1.19
CA TRP A 88 -7.69 -8.86 1.04
C TRP A 88 -8.89 -7.90 0.97
N PHE A 89 -9.88 -8.16 0.11
CA PHE A 89 -11.05 -7.30 -0.04
C PHE A 89 -11.90 -7.26 1.24
N ARG A 90 -12.06 -8.40 1.92
CA ARG A 90 -12.73 -8.47 3.23
C ARG A 90 -12.00 -7.61 4.27
N SER A 91 -10.66 -7.64 4.28
CA SER A 91 -9.86 -6.80 5.17
C SER A 91 -10.00 -5.30 4.83
N LEU A 92 -10.00 -4.95 3.55
CA LEU A 92 -10.23 -3.57 3.10
C LEU A 92 -11.59 -3.06 3.57
N LYS A 93 -12.67 -3.81 3.30
CA LYS A 93 -14.03 -3.46 3.75
C LYS A 93 -14.13 -3.32 5.26
N SER A 94 -13.56 -4.26 6.02
CA SER A 94 -13.61 -4.21 7.49
C SER A 94 -12.88 -2.99 8.03
N HIS A 95 -11.71 -2.67 7.47
CA HIS A 95 -10.90 -1.54 7.92
C HIS A 95 -11.53 -0.18 7.61
N SER A 96 -12.24 -0.07 6.48
CA SER A 96 -12.85 1.17 6.04
C SER A 96 -14.34 1.30 6.39
N ASN A 97 -14.90 0.38 7.19
CA ASN A 97 -16.34 0.28 7.45
C ASN A 97 -17.19 0.25 6.16
N GLY A 98 -16.69 -0.44 5.14
CA GLY A 98 -17.36 -0.57 3.83
C GLY A 98 -17.30 0.68 2.96
N LYS A 99 -16.54 1.71 3.34
CA LYS A 99 -16.36 2.95 2.57
C LYS A 99 -15.03 2.98 1.82
N THR A 100 -14.85 3.92 0.91
CA THR A 100 -13.54 4.25 0.37
C THR A 100 -12.60 4.62 1.51
N LEU A 101 -11.37 4.11 1.46
CA LEU A 101 -10.36 4.38 2.47
C LEU A 101 -9.57 5.64 2.08
N GLY A 102 -9.55 6.63 2.98
CA GLY A 102 -8.77 7.85 2.83
C GLY A 102 -9.51 8.96 2.10
N ASN A 103 -8.79 9.71 1.26
CA ASN A 103 -9.37 10.70 0.38
C ASN A 103 -10.12 10.02 -0.77
N THR A 104 -11.40 10.30 -0.95
CA THR A 104 -12.27 9.59 -1.91
C THR A 104 -11.82 9.80 -3.35
N LYS A 105 -11.43 11.02 -3.74
CA LYS A 105 -10.95 11.29 -5.10
C LYS A 105 -9.68 10.50 -5.41
N ARG A 106 -8.72 10.50 -4.48
CA ARG A 106 -7.47 9.73 -4.62
C ARG A 106 -7.73 8.23 -4.64
N HIS A 107 -8.61 7.75 -3.76
CA HIS A 107 -9.02 6.35 -3.74
C HIS A 107 -9.60 5.94 -5.10
N CYS A 108 -10.46 6.78 -5.69
CA CYS A 108 -11.03 6.51 -7.00
C CYS A 108 -9.97 6.44 -8.11
N LYS A 109 -8.97 7.32 -8.12
CA LYS A 109 -7.84 7.22 -9.06
C LYS A 109 -7.05 5.93 -8.89
N VAL A 110 -6.75 5.55 -7.65
CA VAL A 110 -5.98 4.33 -7.32
C VAL A 110 -6.74 3.06 -7.72
N TYR A 111 -8.05 3.05 -7.53
CA TYR A 111 -8.92 1.89 -7.73
C TYR A 111 -9.79 1.97 -8.99
N ARG A 112 -9.47 2.85 -9.94
CA ARG A 112 -10.18 2.98 -11.22
C ARG A 112 -11.70 3.14 -11.07
N ARG A 113 -12.11 4.03 -10.16
CA ARG A 113 -13.50 4.41 -9.82
C ARG A 113 -13.77 5.89 -10.12
N GLU A 114 -13.02 6.48 -11.05
CA GLU A 114 -13.14 7.90 -11.41
C GLU A 114 -14.51 8.22 -11.99
N GLN A 115 -15.09 7.31 -12.78
CA GLN A 115 -16.44 7.46 -13.30
C GLN A 115 -17.47 7.59 -12.17
N ASP A 116 -17.45 6.68 -11.19
CA ASP A 116 -18.36 6.76 -10.03
C ASP A 116 -18.20 8.07 -9.23
N PHE A 117 -16.96 8.58 -9.15
CA PHE A 117 -16.68 9.82 -8.46
C PHE A 117 -17.31 11.02 -9.17
N TYR A 118 -17.10 11.13 -10.49
CA TYR A 118 -17.61 12.26 -11.26
C TYR A 118 -19.13 12.19 -11.46
N GLU A 119 -19.69 11.01 -11.72
CA GLU A 119 -21.14 10.82 -11.77
C GLU A 119 -21.81 11.28 -10.48
N ARG A 120 -21.25 10.92 -9.32
CA ARG A 120 -21.80 11.36 -8.04
C ARG A 120 -21.59 12.86 -7.81
N LEU A 121 -20.45 13.41 -8.20
CA LEU A 121 -20.20 14.85 -8.13
C LEU A 121 -21.20 15.66 -8.95
N ASP A 122 -21.59 15.15 -10.11
CA ASP A 122 -22.49 15.83 -11.03
C ASP A 122 -23.97 15.68 -10.63
N THR A 123 -24.32 14.60 -9.93
CA THR A 123 -25.72 14.24 -9.66
C THR A 123 -26.18 14.43 -8.20
N ASP A 124 -25.25 14.48 -7.24
CA ASP A 124 -25.56 14.59 -5.81
C ASP A 124 -25.01 15.91 -5.24
N PRO A 125 -25.85 16.96 -5.07
CA PRO A 125 -25.43 18.24 -4.50
C PRO A 125 -24.91 18.15 -3.05
N GLN A 126 -25.15 17.04 -2.36
CA GLN A 126 -24.64 16.78 -1.01
C GLN A 126 -23.26 16.10 -1.04
N PHE A 127 -22.81 15.60 -2.20
CA PHE A 127 -21.48 15.04 -2.36
C PHE A 127 -20.43 16.15 -2.41
N LYS A 128 -19.82 16.42 -1.25
CA LYS A 128 -18.80 17.46 -1.05
C LYS A 128 -17.44 16.84 -0.74
N PRO A 129 -16.72 16.28 -1.74
CA PRO A 129 -15.43 15.67 -1.52
C PRO A 129 -14.40 16.69 -1.05
N LYS A 130 -13.57 16.28 -0.10
CA LYS A 130 -12.50 17.15 0.41
C LYS A 130 -11.29 17.01 -0.49
N VAL A 131 -10.55 18.10 -0.70
CA VAL A 131 -9.39 18.09 -1.60
C VAL A 131 -8.18 17.41 -0.94
N PHE A 132 -7.89 17.72 0.33
CA PHE A 132 -6.67 17.27 1.02
C PHE A 132 -6.92 16.41 2.26
N GLU A 133 -8.18 16.13 2.57
CA GLU A 133 -8.56 15.44 3.81
C GLU A 133 -9.14 14.05 3.53
N ILE A 134 -9.16 13.23 4.59
CA ILE A 134 -9.85 11.94 4.61
C ILE A 134 -11.36 12.21 4.73
N ASP A 135 -12.15 11.64 3.83
CA ASP A 135 -13.60 11.86 3.75
C ASP A 135 -14.42 10.58 3.58
N ASN A 136 -13.85 9.48 3.06
CA ASN A 136 -14.45 8.15 3.01
C ASN A 136 -15.90 8.11 2.47
N LEU A 137 -16.18 8.80 1.36
CA LEU A 137 -17.55 9.14 0.95
C LEU A 137 -18.26 8.07 0.11
N LEU A 138 -17.54 7.23 -0.65
CA LEU A 138 -18.15 6.23 -1.52
C LEU A 138 -18.19 4.84 -0.87
N ASN A 139 -19.13 3.99 -1.30
CA ASN A 139 -19.27 2.62 -0.80
C ASN A 139 -18.39 1.65 -1.61
N LEU A 140 -17.93 0.60 -0.93
CA LEU A 140 -17.28 -0.57 -1.53
C LEU A 140 -18.26 -1.71 -1.85
N GLU A 141 -19.49 -1.63 -1.35
CA GLU A 141 -20.54 -2.62 -1.61
C GLU A 141 -20.87 -2.70 -3.11
N GLY A 142 -21.00 -3.92 -3.63
CA GLY A 142 -21.19 -4.17 -5.07
C GLY A 142 -19.90 -4.16 -5.91
N PHE A 143 -18.77 -3.69 -5.37
CA PHE A 143 -17.51 -3.55 -6.12
C PHE A 143 -16.49 -4.67 -5.87
N GLY A 144 -16.88 -5.79 -5.25
CA GLY A 144 -15.95 -6.85 -4.86
C GLY A 144 -15.08 -7.36 -6.00
N ASP A 145 -15.69 -7.74 -7.12
CA ASP A 145 -14.95 -8.27 -8.27
C ASP A 145 -14.07 -7.21 -8.95
N HIS A 146 -14.52 -5.95 -8.98
CA HIS A 146 -13.74 -4.81 -9.48
C HIS A 146 -12.44 -4.64 -8.69
N TYR A 147 -12.53 -4.54 -7.36
CA TYR A 147 -11.35 -4.36 -6.50
C TYR A 147 -10.42 -5.58 -6.58
N LYS A 148 -10.97 -6.80 -6.55
CA LYS A 148 -10.18 -8.03 -6.66
C LYS A 148 -9.44 -8.12 -8.00
N LYS A 149 -10.08 -7.75 -9.11
CA LYS A 149 -9.45 -7.73 -10.43
C LYS A 149 -8.28 -6.75 -10.47
N ILE A 150 -8.46 -5.54 -9.95
CA ILE A 150 -7.39 -4.53 -9.87
C ILE A 150 -6.24 -5.02 -9.01
N TYR A 151 -6.54 -5.61 -7.84
CA TYR A 151 -5.53 -6.15 -6.94
C TYR A 151 -4.70 -7.24 -7.61
N THR A 152 -5.34 -8.25 -8.21
CA THR A 152 -4.64 -9.35 -8.88
C THR A 152 -3.84 -8.87 -10.07
N LEU A 153 -4.41 -8.00 -10.91
CA LEU A 153 -3.72 -7.45 -12.08
C LEU A 153 -2.48 -6.67 -11.65
N ARG A 154 -2.61 -5.74 -10.71
CA ARG A 154 -1.49 -4.93 -10.22
C ARG A 154 -0.38 -5.78 -9.61
N ASN A 155 -0.71 -6.84 -8.88
CA ASN A 155 0.31 -7.71 -8.30
C ASN A 155 1.11 -8.44 -9.39
N ARG A 156 0.41 -8.93 -10.43
CA ARG A 156 1.04 -9.53 -11.60
C ARG A 156 1.92 -8.52 -12.34
N GLU A 157 1.43 -7.32 -12.61
CA GLU A 157 2.21 -6.27 -13.28
C GLU A 157 3.50 -5.92 -12.55
N VAL A 158 3.48 -5.89 -11.21
CA VAL A 158 4.70 -5.66 -10.41
C VAL A 158 5.69 -6.83 -10.58
N VAL A 159 5.22 -8.07 -10.48
CA VAL A 159 6.08 -9.26 -10.65
C VAL A 159 6.67 -9.29 -12.05
N ASP A 160 5.82 -9.19 -13.09
CA ASP A 160 6.23 -9.20 -14.50
C ASP A 160 7.27 -8.09 -14.77
N PHE A 161 7.07 -6.87 -14.24
CA PHE A 161 8.03 -5.78 -14.40
C PHE A 161 9.41 -6.10 -13.80
N PHE A 162 9.48 -6.64 -12.59
CA PHE A 162 10.78 -6.94 -11.97
C PHE A 162 11.44 -8.19 -12.55
N GLU A 163 10.68 -9.18 -12.99
CA GLU A 163 11.23 -10.31 -13.74
C GLU A 163 11.91 -9.86 -15.04
N GLU A 164 11.32 -8.88 -15.74
CA GLU A 164 11.89 -8.32 -16.98
C GLU A 164 13.05 -7.34 -16.74
N LYS A 165 13.03 -6.58 -15.64
CA LYS A 165 13.97 -5.45 -15.43
C LYS A 165 15.07 -5.72 -14.42
N SER A 166 14.76 -6.42 -13.33
CA SER A 166 15.73 -6.75 -12.27
C SER A 166 15.18 -7.80 -11.32
N SER A 167 15.38 -9.08 -11.66
CA SER A 167 14.86 -10.21 -10.87
C SER A 167 15.44 -10.28 -9.46
N GLY A 168 16.59 -9.63 -9.20
CA GLY A 168 17.21 -9.54 -7.88
C GLY A 168 16.71 -8.39 -7.00
N SER A 169 15.90 -7.46 -7.54
CA SER A 169 15.44 -6.27 -6.81
C SER A 169 14.10 -6.45 -6.11
N LEU A 170 13.33 -7.50 -6.41
CA LEU A 170 12.01 -7.75 -5.81
C LEU A 170 12.02 -8.97 -4.88
N PHE A 171 11.63 -8.74 -3.63
CA PHE A 171 11.15 -9.80 -2.74
C PHE A 171 9.64 -9.98 -2.93
N TYR A 172 9.22 -11.18 -3.32
CA TYR A 172 7.82 -11.55 -3.51
C TYR A 172 7.44 -12.74 -2.62
N CYS A 173 6.40 -12.61 -1.80
CA CYS A 173 6.00 -13.65 -0.85
C CYS A 173 4.50 -13.62 -0.54
N ASP A 174 3.92 -14.80 -0.28
CA ASP A 174 2.57 -14.90 0.26
C ASP A 174 2.56 -14.54 1.76
N LEU A 175 1.60 -13.72 2.18
CA LEU A 175 1.44 -13.25 3.55
C LEU A 175 1.16 -14.40 4.53
N TYR A 176 0.63 -15.52 4.06
CA TYR A 176 0.36 -16.71 4.87
C TYR A 176 1.54 -17.70 4.90
N ASP A 177 2.65 -17.41 4.24
CA ASP A 177 3.85 -18.27 4.28
C ASP A 177 4.49 -18.26 5.67
N ASP A 178 4.55 -19.40 6.35
CA ASP A 178 5.09 -19.51 7.71
C ASP A 178 6.58 -19.11 7.81
N LYS A 179 7.32 -19.14 6.70
CA LYS A 179 8.73 -18.77 6.62
C LYS A 179 8.96 -17.37 6.04
N LYS A 180 7.92 -16.55 5.91
CA LYS A 180 8.00 -15.22 5.28
C LYS A 180 9.08 -14.31 5.86
N TRP A 181 9.26 -14.32 7.19
CA TRP A 181 10.24 -13.45 7.85
C TRP A 181 11.67 -13.93 7.61
N GLN A 182 11.91 -15.24 7.65
CA GLN A 182 13.21 -15.84 7.34
C GLN A 182 13.57 -15.60 5.87
N LYS A 183 12.60 -15.74 4.95
CA LYS A 183 12.79 -15.44 3.53
C LYS A 183 13.10 -13.95 3.29
N LEU A 184 12.37 -13.05 3.96
CA LEU A 184 12.61 -11.62 3.88
C LEU A 184 13.99 -11.25 4.42
N GLY A 185 14.37 -11.83 5.56
CA GLY A 185 15.69 -11.66 6.16
C GLY A 185 16.80 -12.09 5.21
N ALA A 186 16.70 -13.29 4.64
CA ALA A 186 17.66 -13.79 3.66
C ALA A 186 17.83 -12.86 2.45
N PHE A 187 16.73 -12.30 1.92
CA PHE A 187 16.78 -11.36 0.79
C PHE A 187 17.49 -10.04 1.11
N PHE A 188 17.44 -9.59 2.38
CA PHE A 188 18.10 -8.38 2.86
C PHE A 188 19.42 -8.66 3.60
N ASN A 189 19.90 -9.91 3.66
CA ASN A 189 21.05 -10.33 4.46
C ASN A 189 20.92 -9.95 5.95
N ILE A 190 19.71 -10.08 6.50
CA ILE A 190 19.40 -9.87 7.91
C ILE A 190 19.31 -11.24 8.58
N ASP A 191 20.02 -11.42 9.69
CA ASP A 191 19.95 -12.63 10.51
C ASP A 191 18.66 -12.61 11.35
N VAL A 192 17.69 -13.44 10.94
CA VAL A 192 16.37 -13.51 11.57
C VAL A 192 16.32 -14.74 12.49
N PRO A 193 16.04 -14.59 13.79
CA PRO A 193 15.94 -15.72 14.71
C PRO A 193 14.92 -16.78 14.22
N GLU A 194 15.22 -18.07 14.43
CA GLU A 194 14.39 -19.17 13.91
C GLU A 194 12.91 -19.05 14.30
N ASN A 195 12.62 -18.62 15.53
CA ASN A 195 11.27 -18.49 16.07
C ASN A 195 10.73 -17.04 16.00
N PHE A 196 11.23 -16.22 15.07
CA PHE A 196 10.76 -14.86 14.91
C PHE A 196 9.34 -14.83 14.33
N GLU A 197 8.41 -14.27 15.08
CA GLU A 197 7.05 -13.99 14.62
C GLU A 197 6.68 -12.53 14.83
N LEU A 198 6.02 -11.95 13.83
CA LEU A 198 5.49 -10.61 13.88
C LEU A 198 4.15 -10.55 13.17
N HIS A 199 3.14 -10.00 13.86
CA HIS A 199 1.81 -9.79 13.30
C HIS A 199 1.14 -8.57 13.94
N SER A 200 1.25 -7.43 13.24
CA SER A 200 0.66 -6.15 13.64
C SER A 200 -0.68 -5.90 12.93
N ASN A 201 -1.55 -5.09 13.52
CA ASN A 201 -2.85 -4.69 12.95
C ASN A 201 -3.80 -5.86 12.61
N LYS A 202 -3.89 -6.86 13.50
CA LYS A 202 -4.93 -7.91 13.41
C LYS A 202 -6.31 -7.27 13.28
N SER A 203 -7.04 -7.63 12.23
CA SER A 203 -8.44 -7.23 12.11
C SER A 203 -9.19 -7.88 13.27
N SER A 204 -9.75 -7.08 14.17
CA SER A 204 -10.51 -7.62 15.30
C SER A 204 -11.74 -8.32 14.73
N SER A 205 -11.83 -9.63 14.93
CA SER A 205 -13.04 -10.42 14.69
C SER A 205 -14.08 -10.03 15.74
N LYS A 206 -14.61 -8.82 15.68
CA LYS A 206 -15.83 -8.48 16.40
C LYS A 206 -16.98 -9.11 15.62
N ILE A 207 -17.25 -10.38 15.90
CA ILE A 207 -18.60 -10.93 15.82
C ILE A 207 -19.40 -10.04 16.78
N LYS A 208 -20.18 -9.10 16.25
CA LYS A 208 -21.18 -8.42 17.07
C LYS A 208 -22.31 -9.43 17.32
N PRO A 209 -22.83 -9.53 18.57
CA PRO A 209 -23.97 -10.37 18.89
C PRO A 209 -25.21 -9.95 18.09
#